data_AF-A0A937Q2H6-F1
#
_entry.id   AF-A0A937Q2H6-F1
#
_cell.length_a   1.000
_cell.length_b   1.000
_cell.length_c   1.000
_cell.angle_alpha   90.00
_cell.angle_beta   90.00
_cell.angle_gamma   90.00
#
_symmetry.space_group_name_H-M   'P 1'
#
loop_
_entity.id
_entity.type
_entity.pdbx_description
1 polymer ?
#
loop_
_entity_poly.entity_id
_entity_poly.type
_entity_poly.pdbx_seq_one_letter_code
_entity_poly.pdbx_strand_id
1 'polypeptide(L)'
;TIPNARAQNRFDGSLEEILHMVTDVGWAGAYPEVFARLPGTEISNALDKARGGRFEEVPKQYPDGAWFTYDDETCDYDCQNSEYIYWVLTSILEGQDFSGRYEQIKDEWRLNTREKLEQGDPAAYALFTDPKYRLPTVLPDGKYRAKKFRIQKYP
;
A
#
# COMPACT_ATOMS: atom_id res chain seq x y z
N THR A 1 0.90 -18.25 1.19
CA THR A 1 0.39 -17.67 2.44
C THR A 1 1.05 -18.34 3.63
N ILE A 2 1.50 -17.54 4.59
CA ILE A 2 2.03 -17.93 5.90
C ILE A 2 1.01 -17.44 6.94
N PRO A 3 0.13 -18.31 7.45
CA PRO A 3 -0.87 -17.88 8.43
C PRO A 3 -0.22 -17.25 9.67
N ASN A 4 -0.72 -16.08 10.09
CA ASN A 4 -0.20 -15.31 11.23
C ASN A 4 1.30 -14.99 11.14
N ALA A 5 1.80 -14.60 9.96
CA ALA A 5 3.21 -14.32 9.72
C ALA A 5 3.81 -13.29 10.70
N ARG A 6 3.06 -12.21 11.02
CA ARG A 6 3.46 -11.19 12.01
C ARG A 6 3.81 -11.82 13.37
N ALA A 7 2.97 -12.73 13.86
CA ALA A 7 3.20 -13.41 15.16
C ALA A 7 4.44 -14.33 15.14
N GLN A 8 4.96 -14.66 13.95
CA GLN A 8 6.16 -15.44 13.73
C GLN A 8 7.38 -14.56 13.37
N ASN A 9 7.27 -13.23 13.43
CA ASN A 9 8.28 -12.27 12.96
C ASN A 9 8.69 -12.50 11.49
N ARG A 10 7.72 -12.82 10.64
CA ARG A 10 7.92 -13.02 9.19
C ARG A 10 6.95 -12.15 8.41
N PHE A 11 7.38 -11.75 7.23
CA PHE A 11 6.49 -11.18 6.23
C PHE A 11 5.93 -12.29 5.31
N ASP A 12 4.65 -12.19 4.96
CA ASP A 12 4.01 -13.08 3.99
C ASP A 12 3.88 -12.33 2.65
N GLY A 13 4.75 -12.66 1.68
CA GLY A 13 4.75 -12.00 0.36
C GLY A 13 3.41 -12.10 -0.39
N SER A 14 2.54 -13.06 -0.04
CA SER A 14 1.21 -13.09 -0.63
C SER A 14 0.29 -11.95 -0.17
N LEU A 15 0.64 -11.22 0.91
CA LEU A 15 -0.05 -9.99 1.29
C LEU A 15 0.22 -8.84 0.32
N GLU A 16 1.33 -8.88 -0.41
CA GLU A 16 1.72 -7.86 -1.39
C GLU A 16 1.11 -8.21 -2.75
N GLU A 17 1.48 -9.36 -3.29
CA GLU A 17 1.11 -9.79 -4.66
C GLU A 17 -0.41 -9.90 -4.87
N ILE A 18 -1.14 -10.42 -3.87
CA ILE A 18 -2.60 -10.48 -3.95
C ILE A 18 -3.20 -9.08 -3.81
N LEU A 19 -2.59 -8.23 -2.99
CA LEU A 19 -3.10 -6.91 -2.72
C LEU A 19 -3.04 -6.03 -3.97
N HIS A 20 -1.95 -6.07 -4.74
CA HIS A 20 -1.82 -5.34 -6.01
C HIS A 20 -3.02 -5.61 -6.92
N MET A 21 -3.41 -6.87 -7.14
CA MET A 21 -4.60 -7.18 -7.95
C MET A 21 -5.89 -6.53 -7.42
N VAL A 22 -6.08 -6.49 -6.10
CA VAL A 22 -7.31 -5.95 -5.49
C VAL A 22 -7.29 -4.42 -5.51
N THR A 23 -6.13 -3.78 -5.31
CA THR A 23 -6.00 -2.33 -5.32
C THR A 23 -6.05 -1.77 -6.73
N ASP A 24 -5.30 -2.37 -7.65
CA ASP A 24 -5.06 -1.84 -8.99
C ASP A 24 -6.26 -1.97 -9.91
N VAL A 25 -7.11 -2.97 -9.65
CA VAL A 25 -8.33 -3.20 -10.43
C VAL A 25 -9.58 -2.86 -9.62
N GLY A 26 -9.62 -3.26 -8.34
CA GLY A 26 -10.78 -3.09 -7.47
C GLY A 26 -10.95 -1.65 -7.01
N TRP A 27 -10.05 -1.15 -6.16
CA TRP A 27 -10.16 0.21 -5.61
C TRP A 27 -9.93 1.30 -6.64
N ALA A 28 -8.94 1.14 -7.52
CA ALA A 28 -8.72 2.05 -8.64
C ALA A 28 -9.94 2.14 -9.57
N GLY A 29 -10.63 1.02 -9.82
CA GLY A 29 -11.85 1.01 -10.62
C GLY A 29 -13.06 1.61 -9.90
N ALA A 30 -13.19 1.38 -8.59
CA ALA A 30 -14.30 1.89 -7.78
C ALA A 30 -14.20 3.39 -7.48
N TYR A 31 -12.97 3.91 -7.32
CA TYR A 31 -12.70 5.31 -6.96
C TYR A 31 -11.55 5.87 -7.82
N PRO A 32 -11.77 6.08 -9.13
CA PRO A 32 -10.69 6.40 -10.05
C PRO A 32 -9.98 7.73 -9.77
N GLU A 33 -10.68 8.75 -9.28
CA GLU A 33 -10.04 10.02 -8.92
C GLU A 33 -9.16 9.94 -7.66
N VAL A 34 -9.35 8.89 -6.86
CA VAL A 34 -8.66 8.69 -5.59
C VAL A 34 -7.51 7.70 -5.74
N PHE A 35 -7.81 6.49 -6.23
CA PHE A 35 -6.91 5.35 -6.20
C PHE A 35 -6.40 4.91 -7.58
N ALA A 36 -6.79 5.54 -8.69
CA ALA A 36 -6.16 5.20 -9.96
C ALA A 36 -4.68 5.62 -9.93
N ARG A 37 -3.82 4.76 -10.48
CA ARG A 37 -2.36 4.88 -10.45
C ARG A 37 -1.81 5.81 -11.54
N LEU A 38 -2.53 6.90 -11.80
CA LEU A 38 -2.24 7.88 -12.84
C LEU A 38 -1.94 9.25 -12.23
N PRO A 39 -1.07 10.07 -12.85
CA PRO A 39 -0.77 11.41 -12.37
C PRO A 39 -2.02 12.26 -12.10
N GLY A 40 -2.06 12.92 -10.94
CA GLY A 40 -3.13 13.86 -10.56
C GLY A 40 -4.23 13.28 -9.67
N THR A 41 -4.32 11.97 -9.50
CA THR A 41 -5.19 11.35 -8.49
C THR A 41 -4.70 11.63 -7.07
N GLU A 42 -5.59 11.49 -6.08
CA GLU A 42 -5.23 11.75 -4.68
C GLU A 42 -4.07 10.86 -4.21
N ILE A 43 -4.06 9.58 -4.57
CA ILE A 43 -2.99 8.65 -4.20
C ILE A 43 -1.66 9.01 -4.87
N SER A 44 -1.68 9.35 -6.15
CA SER A 44 -0.50 9.76 -6.93
C SER A 44 0.12 11.04 -6.39
N ASN A 45 -0.71 11.98 -5.93
CA ASN A 45 -0.23 13.21 -5.29
C ASN A 45 0.43 12.93 -3.92
N ALA A 46 -0.01 11.90 -3.20
CA ALA A 46 0.64 11.45 -1.96
C ALA A 46 1.96 10.72 -2.27
N LEU A 47 1.99 9.85 -3.28
CA LEU A 47 3.19 9.21 -3.80
C LEU A 47 4.28 10.22 -4.20
N ASP A 48 3.90 11.28 -4.92
CA ASP A 48 4.85 12.31 -5.35
C ASP A 48 5.48 13.02 -4.15
N LYS A 49 4.73 13.22 -3.05
CA LYS A 49 5.30 13.75 -1.80
C LYS A 49 6.23 12.74 -1.14
N ALA A 50 5.83 11.46 -1.13
CA ALA A 50 6.59 10.38 -0.51
C ALA A 50 7.99 10.18 -1.10
N ARG A 51 8.12 10.43 -2.39
CA ARG A 51 9.39 10.36 -3.12
C ARG A 51 10.14 11.70 -3.18
N GLY A 52 9.55 12.78 -2.63
CA GLY A 52 10.12 14.13 -2.72
C GLY A 52 10.02 14.79 -4.10
N GLY A 53 9.18 14.26 -4.98
CA GLY A 53 8.95 14.73 -6.34
C GLY A 53 8.19 13.72 -7.20
N ARG A 54 7.80 14.13 -8.40
CA ARG A 54 7.25 13.23 -9.41
C ARG A 54 8.37 12.64 -10.25
N PHE A 55 8.44 11.31 -10.30
CA PHE A 55 9.38 10.56 -11.13
C PHE A 55 8.61 9.53 -11.95
N GLU A 56 8.65 9.63 -13.28
CA GLU A 56 8.00 8.69 -14.19
C GLU A 56 8.71 7.32 -14.23
N GLU A 57 10.02 7.34 -13.99
CA GLU A 57 10.90 6.17 -13.88
C GLU A 57 11.66 6.27 -12.55
N VAL A 58 12.21 5.16 -12.06
CA VAL A 58 13.05 5.18 -10.86
C VAL A 58 14.29 6.08 -11.10
N PRO A 59 14.48 7.16 -10.29
CA PRO A 59 15.63 8.03 -10.43
C PRO A 59 16.87 7.35 -9.85
N LYS A 60 18.05 7.74 -10.35
CA LYS A 60 19.36 7.31 -9.80
C LYS A 60 19.51 7.62 -8.31
N GLN A 61 18.87 8.69 -7.84
CA GLN A 61 18.89 9.11 -6.45
C GLN A 61 17.61 9.87 -6.14
N TYR A 62 16.94 9.46 -5.06
CA TYR A 62 15.83 10.21 -4.48
C TYR A 62 16.34 11.33 -3.55
N PRO A 63 15.56 12.42 -3.37
CA PRO A 63 15.83 13.42 -2.34
C PRO A 63 15.97 12.80 -0.94
N ASP A 64 16.89 13.31 -0.11
CA ASP A 64 17.18 12.75 1.23
C ASP A 64 15.94 12.62 2.13
N GLY A 65 14.97 13.53 1.96
CA GLY A 65 13.71 13.55 2.70
C GLY A 65 12.63 12.57 2.22
N ALA A 66 12.87 11.81 1.15
CA ALA A 66 11.92 10.80 0.67
C ALA A 66 11.73 9.70 1.74
N TRP A 67 10.50 9.25 1.96
CA TRP A 67 10.20 8.11 2.83
C TRP A 67 9.76 6.86 2.07
N PHE A 68 9.52 7.02 0.77
CA PHE A 68 9.41 5.94 -0.19
C PHE A 68 10.48 6.11 -1.27
N THR A 69 11.25 5.05 -1.47
CA THR A 69 12.29 4.88 -2.48
C THR A 69 12.16 3.47 -3.04
N TYR A 70 12.61 3.29 -4.27
CA TYR A 70 12.50 2.01 -4.97
C TYR A 70 13.71 1.84 -5.87
N ASP A 71 14.21 0.61 -6.04
CA ASP A 71 15.45 0.33 -6.75
C ASP A 71 15.26 -0.48 -8.05
N ASP A 72 14.07 -1.00 -8.31
CA ASP A 72 13.75 -1.68 -9.57
C ASP A 72 13.60 -0.67 -10.71
N GLU A 73 14.68 -0.49 -11.47
CA GLU A 73 14.75 0.39 -12.64
C GLU A 73 13.76 0.02 -13.77
N THR A 74 13.12 -1.16 -13.73
CA THR A 74 12.09 -1.56 -14.70
C THR A 74 10.71 -1.00 -14.37
N CYS A 75 10.53 -0.44 -13.17
CA CYS A 75 9.27 0.06 -12.65
C CYS A 75 8.99 1.50 -13.11
N ASP A 76 7.87 1.70 -13.79
CA ASP A 76 7.37 3.02 -14.19
C ASP A 76 6.53 3.68 -13.07
N TYR A 77 5.90 4.82 -13.37
CA TYR A 77 5.07 5.56 -12.42
C TYR A 77 3.91 4.72 -11.89
N ASP A 78 3.25 3.97 -12.78
CA ASP A 78 2.09 3.14 -12.46
C ASP A 78 2.51 2.03 -11.49
N CYS A 79 3.59 1.33 -11.81
CA CYS A 79 4.19 0.30 -10.96
C CYS A 79 4.58 0.86 -9.56
N GLN A 80 5.31 1.99 -9.49
CA GLN A 80 5.71 2.59 -8.22
C GLN A 80 4.52 3.01 -7.34
N ASN A 81 3.40 3.36 -7.97
CA ASN A 81 2.16 3.69 -7.27
C ASN A 81 1.48 2.45 -6.67
N SER A 82 1.53 1.31 -7.36
CA SER A 82 1.08 0.02 -6.82
C SER A 82 1.84 -0.32 -5.54
N GLU A 83 3.17 -0.25 -5.61
CA GLU A 83 4.06 -0.51 -4.46
C GLU A 83 3.77 0.43 -3.29
N TYR A 84 3.60 1.72 -3.57
CA TYR A 84 3.26 2.70 -2.54
C TYR A 84 1.92 2.41 -1.86
N ILE A 85 0.88 2.04 -2.62
CA ILE A 85 -0.41 1.62 -2.07
C ILE A 85 -0.24 0.41 -1.14
N TYR A 86 0.56 -0.56 -1.54
CA TYR A 86 0.91 -1.73 -0.72
C TYR A 86 1.59 -1.30 0.59
N TRP A 87 2.64 -0.48 0.52
CA TRP A 87 3.38 -0.02 1.68
C TRP A 87 2.49 0.72 2.67
N VAL A 88 1.65 1.61 2.17
CA VAL A 88 0.71 2.41 2.97
C VAL A 88 -0.30 1.51 3.67
N LEU A 89 -1.02 0.66 2.93
CA LEU A 89 -2.10 -0.15 3.50
C LEU A 89 -1.55 -1.18 4.49
N THR A 90 -0.44 -1.85 4.16
CA THR A 90 0.14 -2.84 5.08
C THR A 90 0.74 -2.21 6.33
N SER A 91 1.17 -0.95 6.29
CA SER A 91 1.58 -0.20 7.48
C SER A 91 0.38 0.19 8.35
N ILE A 92 -0.76 0.59 7.77
CA ILE A 92 -2.01 0.88 8.49
C ILE A 92 -2.58 -0.34 9.20
N LEU A 93 -2.47 -1.50 8.55
CA LEU A 93 -2.90 -2.79 9.07
C LEU A 93 -1.87 -3.43 10.01
N GLU A 94 -0.78 -2.71 10.30
CA GLU A 94 0.33 -3.16 11.16
C GLU A 94 1.01 -4.45 10.68
N GLY A 95 0.89 -4.77 9.39
CA GLY A 95 1.55 -5.93 8.78
C GLY A 95 3.06 -5.78 8.71
N GLN A 96 3.56 -4.54 8.68
CA GLN A 96 4.98 -4.19 8.68
C GLN A 96 5.54 -3.91 10.09
N ASP A 97 4.70 -4.04 11.14
CA ASP A 97 5.06 -3.74 12.53
C ASP A 97 5.39 -5.02 13.31
N PHE A 98 6.61 -5.51 13.12
CA PHE A 98 7.20 -6.59 13.91
C PHE A 98 8.72 -6.44 14.02
N SER A 99 9.31 -7.15 14.99
CA SER A 99 10.73 -7.01 15.32
C SER A 99 11.63 -7.29 14.13
N GLY A 100 12.58 -6.39 13.87
CA GLY A 100 13.53 -6.48 12.76
C GLY A 100 12.99 -6.06 11.40
N ARG A 101 11.67 -5.88 11.22
CA ARG A 101 11.10 -5.53 9.91
C ARG A 101 11.58 -4.18 9.40
N TYR A 102 11.61 -3.17 10.27
CA TYR A 102 12.07 -1.83 9.87
C TYR A 102 13.50 -1.87 9.29
N GLU A 103 14.42 -2.59 9.92
CA GLU A 103 15.80 -2.71 9.42
C GLU A 103 15.89 -3.42 8.06
N GLN A 104 14.92 -4.27 7.72
CA GLN A 104 14.86 -4.96 6.44
C GLN A 104 14.34 -4.09 5.30
N ILE A 105 13.55 -3.05 5.60
CA ILE A 105 12.83 -2.28 4.57
C ILE A 105 13.14 -0.79 4.56
N LYS A 106 13.81 -0.24 5.59
CA LYS A 106 14.01 1.21 5.74
C LYS A 106 14.71 1.90 4.56
N ASP A 107 15.42 1.13 3.74
CA ASP A 107 16.09 1.62 2.53
C ASP A 107 15.11 1.90 1.39
N GLU A 108 13.91 1.30 1.43
CA GLU A 108 12.78 1.53 0.50
C GLU A 108 11.60 2.25 1.18
N TRP A 109 11.21 1.83 2.39
CA TRP A 109 10.03 2.34 3.10
C TRP A 109 10.32 2.63 4.57
N ARG A 110 10.19 3.90 4.96
CA ARG A 110 10.53 4.38 6.31
C ARG A 110 9.35 4.40 7.29
N LEU A 111 8.11 4.30 6.80
CA LEU A 111 6.89 4.48 7.59
C LEU A 111 6.19 3.15 7.94
N ASN A 112 6.95 2.18 8.43
CA ASN A 112 6.51 0.78 8.62
C ASN A 112 5.45 0.53 9.70
N THR A 113 4.93 1.57 10.36
CA THR A 113 3.90 1.45 11.40
C THR A 113 2.77 2.44 11.13
N ARG A 114 1.58 2.15 11.66
CA ARG A 114 0.44 3.05 11.57
C ARG A 114 0.76 4.44 12.10
N GLU A 115 1.43 4.52 13.25
CA GLU A 115 1.83 5.79 13.88
C GLU A 115 2.83 6.57 13.02
N LYS A 116 3.86 5.90 12.48
CA LYS A 116 4.83 6.55 11.59
C LYS A 116 4.15 7.08 10.34
N LEU A 117 3.21 6.34 9.78
CA LEU A 117 2.46 6.77 8.60
C LEU A 117 1.57 7.98 8.91
N GLU A 118 0.84 7.98 10.03
CA GLU A 118 -0.01 9.11 10.45
C GLU A 118 0.80 10.41 10.58
N GLN A 119 2.03 10.32 11.09
CA GLN A 119 2.92 11.47 11.29
C GLN A 119 3.68 11.86 10.03
N GLY A 120 4.18 10.89 9.26
CA GLY A 120 5.08 11.10 8.12
C GLY A 120 4.36 11.32 6.79
N ASP A 121 3.18 10.72 6.61
CA ASP A 121 2.38 10.82 5.39
C ASP A 121 0.89 10.96 5.71
N PRO A 122 0.47 12.11 6.29
CA PRO A 122 -0.90 12.33 6.69
C PRO A 122 -1.89 12.32 5.50
N ALA A 123 -1.40 12.56 4.28
CA ALA A 123 -2.22 12.50 3.07
C ALA A 123 -2.65 11.06 2.76
N ALA A 124 -1.70 10.13 2.67
CA ALA A 124 -2.04 8.71 2.54
C ALA A 124 -2.80 8.19 3.75
N TYR A 125 -2.42 8.57 4.97
CA TYR A 125 -3.14 8.13 6.17
C TYR A 125 -4.62 8.51 6.12
N ALA A 126 -4.96 9.75 5.73
CA ALA A 126 -6.34 10.20 5.58
C ALA A 126 -7.11 9.38 4.53
N LEU A 127 -6.51 9.13 3.37
CA LEU A 127 -7.14 8.31 2.31
C LEU A 127 -7.47 6.90 2.78
N PHE A 128 -6.53 6.25 3.47
CA PHE A 128 -6.69 4.84 3.83
C PHE A 128 -7.43 4.60 5.15
N THR A 129 -7.71 5.66 5.92
CA THR A 129 -8.54 5.60 7.12
C THR A 129 -9.93 6.19 6.93
N ASP A 130 -10.22 6.79 5.77
CA ASP A 130 -11.55 7.29 5.44
C ASP A 130 -12.56 6.13 5.28
N PRO A 131 -13.60 6.05 6.12
CA PRO A 131 -14.61 4.98 6.04
C PRO A 131 -15.39 4.97 4.72
N LYS A 132 -15.38 6.07 3.96
CA LYS A 132 -16.00 6.17 2.62
C LYS A 132 -15.49 5.09 1.68
N TYR A 133 -14.19 4.79 1.71
CA TYR A 133 -13.56 3.87 0.76
C TYR A 133 -13.63 2.41 1.16
N ARG A 134 -14.11 2.12 2.39
CA ARG A 134 -14.31 0.76 2.91
C ARG A 134 -13.10 -0.16 2.75
N LEU A 135 -11.90 0.39 2.91
CA LEU A 135 -10.66 -0.36 2.89
C LEU A 135 -10.65 -1.41 4.03
N PRO A 136 -9.86 -2.49 3.89
CA PRO A 136 -9.71 -3.46 4.96
C PRO A 136 -9.23 -2.79 6.25
N THR A 137 -9.68 -3.31 7.39
CA THR A 137 -9.25 -2.82 8.71
C THR A 137 -8.51 -3.87 9.53
N VAL A 138 -8.35 -5.08 8.97
CA VAL A 138 -7.66 -6.22 9.58
C VAL A 138 -6.86 -6.96 8.52
N LEU A 139 -5.72 -7.54 8.91
CA LEU A 139 -4.95 -8.41 8.03
C LEU A 139 -5.69 -9.74 7.80
N PRO A 140 -5.53 -10.36 6.61
CA PRO A 140 -5.94 -11.73 6.40
C PRO A 140 -5.22 -12.68 7.37
N ASP A 141 -5.98 -13.55 8.06
CA ASP A 141 -5.46 -14.51 9.06
C ASP A 141 -5.55 -15.97 8.57
N GLY A 142 -6.03 -16.18 7.36
CA GLY A 142 -6.25 -17.51 6.76
C GLY A 142 -7.52 -18.23 7.25
N LYS A 143 -8.34 -17.62 8.11
CA LYS A 143 -9.55 -18.23 8.69
C LYS A 143 -10.82 -17.66 8.08
N TYR A 144 -11.13 -18.08 6.87
CA TYR A 144 -12.29 -17.57 6.13
C TYR A 144 -13.56 -18.37 6.39
N ARG A 145 -14.69 -17.68 6.58
CA ARG A 145 -16.03 -18.29 6.64
C ARG A 145 -16.74 -18.09 5.30
N ALA A 146 -17.17 -19.19 4.69
CA ALA A 146 -17.99 -19.11 3.48
C ALA A 146 -19.39 -18.57 3.81
N LYS A 147 -19.91 -17.69 2.94
CA LYS A 147 -21.31 -17.23 2.99
C LYS A 147 -22.01 -17.63 1.70
N LYS A 148 -23.22 -18.19 1.81
CA LYS A 148 -24.10 -18.38 0.66
C LYS A 148 -24.78 -17.04 0.35
N PHE A 149 -24.66 -16.60 -0.89
CA PHE A 149 -25.40 -15.45 -1.41
C PHE A 149 -25.92 -15.77 -2.80
N ARG A 150 -26.98 -15.07 -3.22
CA ARG A 150 -27.57 -15.21 -4.54
C ARG A 150 -27.07 -14.06 -5.39
N ILE A 151 -26.31 -14.37 -6.44
CA ILE A 151 -25.90 -13.38 -7.43
C ILE A 151 -27.16 -13.00 -8.22
N GLN A 152 -27.52 -11.72 -8.20
CA GLN A 152 -28.55 -11.17 -9.08
C GLN A 152 -27.86 -10.61 -10.32
N LYS A 153 -28.47 -10.81 -11.50
CA LYS A 153 -28.01 -10.11 -12.69
C LYS A 153 -28.15 -8.60 -12.45
N TYR A 154 -27.10 -7.86 -12.77
CA TYR A 154 -27.19 -6.40 -12.85
C TYR A 154 -28.22 -6.06 -13.95
N PRO A 155 -29.24 -5.22 -13.66
CA PRO A 155 -30.26 -4.86 -14.64
C PRO A 155 -29.71 -4.06 -15.82
#